data_AF-A0A2H9N8Y4-F1
#
_entry.id   AF-A0A2H9N8Y4-F1
#
_cell.length_a   1.000
_cell.length_b   1.000
_cell.length_c   1.000
_cell.angle_alpha   90.00
_cell.angle_beta   90.00
_cell.angle_gamma   90.00
#
_symmetry.space_group_name_H-M   'P 1'
#
loop_
_entity.id
_entity.type
_entity.pdbx_description
1 polymer ?
#
loop_
_entity_poly.entity_id
_entity_poly.type
_entity_poly.pdbx_seq_one_letter_code
_entity_poly.pdbx_strand_id
1 'polypeptide(L)'
;MQFPAKMAQRVIIFGDVGTGKTVLSQRFGVDITHEANKLGINLRYVHVNCREYRGSLFLILYHIVSVFHPTFPRRGYSAEELLRILLQILDEENAYVILALDEFESLVERESSEAVYKLTRLQEIRQDKPQRLSLICILRNLKVIEQLDASTRSTLQSNIISLVKYSKQQLIDILNDRVSLAFKPLTVPEDTISLTAEIAFSEGGNARFGIELLWRAGKYADAEDLDAVTPECVRKAVSSIIPTMRKSDLASLSFHEKLFLLGIARIFKEGQKAYISLTDAEQAYAVVCEEFNMKPHSHTQLWKYLQTLSGVGIVETEVSAAGNRGRSTLIYLSRIPIHELEKELSVLLEKEEV
;
A
#
# COMPACT_ATOMS: atom_id res chain seq x y z
N MET A 1 -19.29 25.23 -1.49
CA MET A 1 -19.72 25.75 -2.80
C MET A 1 -20.80 26.83 -2.73
N GLN A 2 -21.75 26.80 -1.79
CA GLN A 2 -22.79 27.86 -1.71
C GLN A 2 -22.25 29.27 -1.39
N PHE A 3 -21.08 29.36 -0.73
CA PHE A 3 -20.41 30.63 -0.44
C PHE A 3 -18.88 30.50 -0.56
N PRO A 4 -18.31 30.44 -1.79
CA PRO A 4 -16.89 30.14 -2.01
C PRO A 4 -15.97 31.18 -1.36
N ALA A 5 -16.39 32.43 -1.24
CA ALA A 5 -15.61 33.51 -0.62
C ALA A 5 -15.63 33.53 0.92
N LYS A 6 -16.58 32.83 1.57
CA LYS A 6 -16.85 33.03 3.01
C LYS A 6 -15.91 32.26 3.93
N MET A 7 -15.34 31.15 3.48
CA MET A 7 -14.53 30.27 4.34
C MET A 7 -13.64 29.37 3.51
N ALA A 8 -12.33 29.42 3.70
CA ALA A 8 -11.49 28.33 3.22
C ALA A 8 -11.32 27.27 4.28
N GLN A 9 -11.12 26.06 3.78
CA GLN A 9 -11.01 24.87 4.59
C GLN A 9 -9.54 24.45 4.69
N ARG A 10 -9.23 23.85 5.83
CA ARG A 10 -7.99 23.12 6.06
C ARG A 10 -8.40 21.72 6.42
N VAL A 11 -7.92 20.75 5.66
CA VAL A 11 -8.22 19.34 5.87
C VAL A 11 -6.91 18.61 6.02
N ILE A 12 -6.83 17.76 7.04
CA ILE A 12 -5.76 16.78 7.17
C ILE A 12 -6.29 15.42 6.73
N ILE A 13 -5.56 14.77 5.84
CA ILE A 13 -5.75 13.36 5.51
C ILE A 13 -4.54 12.60 6.05
N PHE A 14 -4.74 11.62 6.93
CA PHE A 14 -3.65 10.83 7.46
C PHE A 14 -3.94 9.33 7.45
N GLY A 15 -2.89 8.52 7.53
CA GLY A 15 -2.97 7.05 7.48
C GLY A 15 -1.70 6.43 6.91
N ASP A 16 -1.56 5.13 7.07
CA ASP A 16 -0.35 4.40 6.66
C ASP A 16 -0.12 4.39 5.14
N VAL A 17 1.05 3.91 4.71
CA VAL A 17 1.35 3.78 3.27
C VAL A 17 0.36 2.82 2.63
N GLY A 18 -0.12 3.17 1.43
CA GLY A 18 -1.02 2.30 0.68
C GLY A 18 -2.51 2.38 1.06
N THR A 19 -2.91 3.25 2.00
CA THR A 19 -4.33 3.44 2.38
C THR A 19 -5.13 4.35 1.44
N GLY A 20 -4.58 4.73 0.29
CA GLY A 20 -5.31 5.49 -0.74
C GLY A 20 -5.35 7.01 -0.57
N LYS A 21 -4.62 7.60 0.39
CA LYS A 21 -4.62 9.06 0.66
C LYS A 21 -4.44 9.95 -0.59
N THR A 22 -3.38 9.69 -1.37
CA THR A 22 -3.05 10.45 -2.59
C THR A 22 -4.15 10.30 -3.65
N VAL A 23 -4.60 9.07 -3.91
CA VAL A 23 -5.65 8.76 -4.90
C VAL A 23 -6.97 9.42 -4.50
N LEU A 24 -7.33 9.38 -3.21
CA LEU A 24 -8.52 10.05 -2.68
C LEU A 24 -8.47 11.56 -2.93
N SER A 25 -7.36 12.20 -2.59
CA SER A 25 -7.19 13.65 -2.75
C SER A 25 -7.21 14.06 -4.23
N GLN A 26 -6.51 13.31 -5.10
CA GLN A 26 -6.53 13.56 -6.54
C GLN A 26 -7.91 13.37 -7.15
N ARG A 27 -8.63 12.32 -6.73
CA ARG A 27 -10.01 12.07 -7.20
C ARG A 27 -10.94 13.20 -6.78
N PHE A 28 -10.86 13.62 -5.51
CA PHE A 28 -11.58 14.79 -5.02
C PHE A 28 -11.26 16.04 -5.85
N GLY A 29 -9.99 16.24 -6.20
CA GLY A 29 -9.55 17.33 -7.08
C GLY A 29 -10.23 17.34 -8.45
N VAL A 30 -10.36 16.16 -9.08
CA VAL A 30 -11.09 16.02 -10.35
C VAL A 30 -12.57 16.36 -10.15
N ASP A 31 -13.22 15.75 -9.15
CA ASP A 31 -14.65 15.91 -8.93
C ASP A 31 -15.02 17.36 -8.53
N ILE A 32 -14.23 18.01 -7.66
CA ILE A 32 -14.50 19.39 -7.20
C ILE A 32 -14.29 20.42 -8.31
N THR A 33 -13.26 20.25 -9.15
CA THR A 33 -13.00 21.15 -10.28
C THR A 33 -14.09 21.01 -11.34
N HIS A 34 -14.57 19.78 -11.61
CA HIS A 34 -15.69 19.55 -12.50
C HIS A 34 -16.97 20.27 -12.04
N GLU A 35 -17.32 20.12 -10.76
CA GLU A 35 -18.50 20.79 -10.19
C GLU A 35 -18.34 22.32 -10.13
N ALA A 36 -17.15 22.83 -9.83
CA ALA A 36 -16.90 24.26 -9.84
C ALA A 36 -17.05 24.88 -11.25
N ASN A 37 -16.59 24.18 -12.29
CA ASN A 37 -16.75 24.61 -13.67
C ASN A 37 -18.23 24.70 -14.08
N LYS A 38 -19.08 23.74 -13.66
CA LYS A 38 -20.53 23.79 -13.89
C LYS A 38 -21.18 25.03 -13.26
N LEU A 39 -20.67 25.47 -12.12
CA LEU A 39 -21.15 26.64 -11.39
C LEU A 39 -20.48 27.96 -11.83
N GLY A 40 -19.59 27.93 -12.83
CA GLY A 40 -18.85 29.11 -13.28
C GLY A 40 -17.85 29.66 -12.25
N ILE A 41 -17.42 28.84 -11.30
CA ILE A 41 -16.44 29.23 -10.27
C ILE A 41 -15.03 28.95 -10.81
N ASN A 42 -14.18 29.98 -10.87
CA ASN A 42 -12.76 29.83 -11.24
C ASN A 42 -11.97 29.16 -10.10
N LEU A 43 -12.10 27.83 -9.97
CA LEU A 43 -11.44 27.03 -8.95
C LEU A 43 -10.37 26.13 -9.58
N ARG A 44 -9.15 26.24 -9.10
CA ARG A 44 -8.05 25.35 -9.47
C ARG A 44 -7.67 24.44 -8.30
N TYR A 45 -7.69 23.13 -8.54
CA TYR A 45 -7.07 22.17 -7.65
C TYR A 45 -5.62 21.97 -8.07
N VAL A 46 -4.68 22.15 -7.13
CA VAL A 46 -3.24 21.97 -7.36
C VAL A 46 -2.71 20.95 -6.36
N HIS A 47 -2.16 19.86 -6.87
CA HIS A 47 -1.61 18.77 -6.06
C HIS A 47 -0.08 18.80 -6.14
N VAL A 48 0.57 18.83 -4.99
CA VAL A 48 2.02 18.96 -4.88
C VAL A 48 2.55 17.92 -3.91
N ASN A 49 3.45 17.05 -4.38
CA ASN A 49 4.21 16.18 -3.50
C ASN A 49 5.36 16.97 -2.88
N CYS A 50 5.26 17.32 -1.60
CA CYS A 50 6.24 18.14 -0.89
C CYS A 50 7.66 17.54 -0.98
N ARG A 51 7.81 16.22 -0.98
CA ARG A 51 9.13 15.57 -1.06
C ARG A 51 9.81 15.76 -2.41
N GLU A 52 9.06 15.77 -3.52
CA GLU A 52 9.59 16.06 -4.86
C GLU A 52 10.14 17.50 -4.95
N TYR A 53 9.49 18.43 -4.26
CA TYR A 53 9.93 19.81 -4.09
C TYR A 53 10.92 19.97 -2.92
N ARG A 54 11.51 18.86 -2.46
CA ARG A 54 12.50 18.77 -1.39
C ARG A 54 12.01 19.36 -0.06
N GLY A 55 10.71 19.51 0.16
CA GLY A 55 10.13 20.18 1.32
C GLY A 55 10.20 21.71 1.29
N SER A 56 10.61 22.34 0.17
CA SER A 56 10.77 23.80 0.13
C SER A 56 9.46 24.52 -0.15
N LEU A 57 9.02 25.36 0.79
CA LEU A 57 7.83 26.19 0.61
C LEU A 57 7.97 27.14 -0.59
N PHE A 58 9.16 27.71 -0.80
CA PHE A 58 9.44 28.56 -1.96
C PHE A 58 9.16 27.85 -3.29
N LEU A 59 9.68 26.62 -3.47
CA LEU A 59 9.51 25.89 -4.73
C LEU A 59 8.05 25.49 -4.98
N ILE A 60 7.32 25.14 -3.91
CA ILE A 60 5.89 24.83 -3.95
C ILE A 60 5.09 26.07 -4.36
N LEU A 61 5.33 27.22 -3.73
CA LEU A 61 4.64 28.47 -4.06
C LEU A 61 4.96 28.95 -5.47
N TYR A 62 6.22 28.84 -5.89
CA TYR A 62 6.63 29.18 -7.25
C TYR A 62 5.88 28.32 -8.28
N HIS A 63 5.73 27.02 -8.02
CA HIS A 63 4.95 26.13 -8.89
C HIS A 63 3.50 26.61 -9.02
N ILE A 64 2.84 26.94 -7.92
CA ILE A 64 1.44 27.41 -7.93
C ILE A 64 1.32 28.75 -8.65
N VAL A 65 2.21 29.71 -8.39
CA VAL A 65 2.22 31.00 -9.11
C VAL A 65 2.40 30.77 -10.62
N SER A 66 3.25 29.83 -11.01
CA SER A 66 3.49 29.50 -12.42
C SER A 66 2.28 28.87 -13.12
N VAL A 67 1.33 28.29 -12.38
CA VAL A 67 0.05 27.79 -12.93
C VAL A 67 -0.83 28.94 -13.45
N PHE A 68 -0.72 30.13 -12.83
CA PHE A 68 -1.44 31.34 -13.25
C PHE A 68 -0.60 32.20 -14.19
N HIS A 69 0.69 32.39 -13.87
CA HIS A 69 1.64 33.17 -14.66
C HIS A 69 2.88 32.35 -15.06
N PRO A 70 2.88 31.65 -16.21
CA PRO A 70 3.97 30.77 -16.63
C PRO A 70 5.33 31.46 -16.81
N THR A 71 5.32 32.77 -17.08
CA THR A 71 6.54 33.59 -17.27
C THR A 71 7.06 34.20 -15.97
N PHE A 72 6.56 33.75 -14.81
CA PHE A 72 6.97 34.31 -13.53
C PHE A 72 8.46 34.06 -13.24
N PRO A 73 9.23 35.09 -12.83
CA PRO A 73 10.66 34.97 -12.57
C PRO A 73 10.99 33.96 -11.47
N ARG A 74 12.00 33.12 -11.71
CA ARG A 74 12.43 32.02 -10.80
C ARG A 74 13.20 32.47 -9.56
N ARG A 75 13.65 33.72 -9.51
CA ARG A 75 14.58 34.23 -8.48
C ARG A 75 14.20 35.65 -8.09
N GLY A 76 14.69 36.10 -6.93
CA GLY A 76 14.48 37.45 -6.43
C GLY A 76 13.32 37.59 -5.44
N TYR A 77 12.74 36.48 -4.99
CA TYR A 77 11.63 36.47 -4.04
C TYR A 77 11.90 35.47 -2.91
N SER A 78 11.45 35.83 -1.72
CA SER A 78 11.26 34.94 -0.58
C SER A 78 9.97 34.13 -0.73
N ALA A 79 9.84 33.05 0.05
CA ALA A 79 8.58 32.29 0.11
C ALA A 79 7.40 33.18 0.56
N GLU A 80 7.65 34.12 1.47
CA GLU A 80 6.61 35.03 1.97
C GLU A 80 6.14 36.01 0.88
N GLU A 81 7.05 36.55 0.07
CA GLU A 81 6.69 37.41 -1.06
C GLU A 81 5.90 36.63 -2.11
N LEU A 82 6.32 35.41 -2.46
CA LEU A 82 5.57 34.56 -3.39
C LEU A 82 4.16 34.26 -2.89
N LEU A 83 3.99 34.06 -1.59
CA LEU A 83 2.71 33.79 -0.98
C LEU A 83 1.77 34.99 -1.06
N ARG A 84 2.30 36.21 -0.85
CA ARG A 84 1.55 37.46 -1.03
C ARG A 84 1.18 37.68 -2.50
N ILE A 85 2.12 37.43 -3.42
CA ILE A 85 1.90 37.52 -4.86
C ILE A 85 0.81 36.54 -5.31
N LEU A 86 0.87 35.28 -4.85
CA LEU A 86 -0.17 34.29 -5.11
C LEU A 86 -1.54 34.80 -4.68
N LEU A 87 -1.68 35.31 -3.47
CA LEU A 87 -2.95 35.84 -2.97
C LEU A 87 -3.46 37.05 -3.76
N GLN A 88 -2.56 37.91 -4.24
CA GLN A 88 -2.91 39.03 -5.10
C GLN A 88 -3.46 38.54 -6.45
N ILE A 89 -2.78 37.59 -7.09
CA ILE A 89 -3.23 36.98 -8.35
C ILE A 89 -4.63 36.38 -8.18
N LEU A 90 -4.87 35.65 -7.08
CA LEU A 90 -6.18 35.05 -6.81
C LEU A 90 -7.28 36.12 -6.65
N ASP A 91 -6.96 37.26 -6.04
CA ASP A 91 -7.91 38.37 -5.91
C ASP A 91 -8.22 39.02 -7.26
N GLU A 92 -7.19 39.31 -8.06
CA GLU A 92 -7.29 39.96 -9.37
C GLU A 92 -8.06 39.10 -10.37
N GLU A 93 -7.80 37.80 -10.41
CA GLU A 93 -8.47 36.86 -11.33
C GLU A 93 -9.81 36.32 -10.81
N ASN A 94 -10.25 36.77 -9.62
CA ASN A 94 -11.36 36.19 -8.89
C ASN A 94 -11.28 34.64 -8.81
N ALA A 95 -10.07 34.12 -8.63
CA ALA A 95 -9.77 32.69 -8.62
C ALA A 95 -9.77 32.12 -7.20
N TYR A 96 -9.92 30.81 -7.11
CA TYR A 96 -9.81 30.02 -5.89
C TYR A 96 -8.82 28.89 -6.13
N VAL A 97 -8.05 28.54 -5.11
CA VAL A 97 -7.14 27.40 -5.13
C VAL A 97 -7.43 26.46 -3.97
N ILE A 98 -7.51 25.17 -4.27
CA ILE A 98 -7.34 24.10 -3.28
C ILE A 98 -5.94 23.54 -3.50
N LEU A 99 -5.06 23.77 -2.53
CA LEU A 99 -3.69 23.27 -2.55
C LEU A 99 -3.61 21.98 -1.73
N ALA A 100 -3.42 20.85 -2.40
CA ALA A 100 -3.11 19.58 -1.76
C ALA A 100 -1.60 19.41 -1.63
N LEU A 101 -1.12 19.29 -0.39
CA LEU A 101 0.27 19.09 -0.02
C LEU A 101 0.44 17.62 0.39
N ASP A 102 0.90 16.79 -0.54
CA ASP A 102 1.20 15.38 -0.29
C ASP A 102 2.58 15.20 0.33
N GLU A 103 2.75 14.16 1.15
CA GLU A 103 3.92 13.95 2.01
C GLU A 103 4.27 15.23 2.81
N PHE A 104 3.26 15.88 3.39
CA PHE A 104 3.36 17.16 4.09
C PHE A 104 4.42 17.17 5.19
N GLU A 105 4.73 16.02 5.78
CA GLU A 105 5.84 15.87 6.72
C GLU A 105 7.17 16.43 6.19
N SER A 106 7.45 16.29 4.88
CA SER A 106 8.70 16.78 4.27
C SER A 106 8.81 18.30 4.33
N LEU A 107 7.67 19.01 4.29
CA LEU A 107 7.63 20.46 4.45
C LEU A 107 7.85 20.86 5.91
N VAL A 108 7.18 20.18 6.84
CA VAL A 108 7.29 20.46 8.29
C VAL A 108 8.70 20.21 8.79
N GLU A 109 9.37 19.15 8.32
CA GLU A 109 10.73 18.81 8.73
C GLU A 109 11.79 19.80 8.22
N ARG A 110 11.55 20.42 7.06
CA ARG A 110 12.54 21.32 6.42
C ARG A 110 12.34 22.79 6.74
N GLU A 111 11.09 23.25 6.76
CA GLU A 111 10.75 24.65 6.95
C GLU A 111 10.63 24.98 8.44
N SER A 112 10.81 26.25 8.80
CA SER A 112 10.58 26.67 10.19
C SER A 112 9.08 26.55 10.53
N SER A 113 8.77 26.33 11.81
CA SER A 113 7.37 26.37 12.30
C SER A 113 6.67 27.68 11.90
N GLU A 114 7.41 28.79 11.78
CA GLU A 114 6.89 30.08 11.34
C GLU A 114 6.44 30.09 9.86
N ALA A 115 7.18 29.45 8.96
CA ALA A 115 6.79 29.37 7.54
C ALA A 115 5.51 28.53 7.34
N VAL A 116 5.41 27.41 8.06
CA VAL A 116 4.21 26.57 8.08
C VAL A 116 3.03 27.29 8.75
N TYR A 117 3.30 27.99 9.86
CA TYR A 117 2.33 28.87 10.52
C TYR A 117 1.76 29.89 9.54
N LYS A 118 2.63 30.59 8.79
CA LYS A 118 2.19 31.60 7.82
C LYS A 118 1.29 30.93 6.78
N LEU A 119 1.74 29.86 6.12
CA LEU A 119 0.92 29.15 5.13
C LEU A 119 -0.47 28.75 5.66
N THR A 120 -0.53 28.26 6.89
CA THR A 120 -1.78 27.78 7.50
C THR A 120 -2.66 28.91 8.01
N ARG A 121 -2.13 30.03 8.49
CA ARG A 121 -2.92 31.11 9.13
C ARG A 121 -3.13 32.36 8.28
N LEU A 122 -2.61 32.43 7.05
CA LEU A 122 -2.76 33.61 6.17
C LEU A 122 -4.18 34.16 6.05
N GLN A 123 -5.16 33.29 6.10
CA GLN A 123 -6.57 33.67 5.95
C GLN A 123 -7.11 34.44 7.14
N GLU A 124 -6.61 34.16 8.35
CA GLU A 124 -6.97 34.89 9.56
C GLU A 124 -6.35 36.29 9.57
N ILE A 125 -5.23 36.46 8.87
CA ILE A 125 -4.51 37.74 8.74
C ILE A 125 -5.24 38.69 7.77
N ARG A 126 -6.03 38.16 6.81
CA ARG A 126 -6.75 38.94 5.81
C ARG A 126 -8.20 39.20 6.22
N GLN A 127 -8.38 39.99 7.29
CA GLN A 127 -9.72 40.48 7.67
C GLN A 127 -10.38 41.21 6.48
N ASP A 128 -11.67 40.93 6.26
CA ASP A 128 -12.51 41.53 5.21
C ASP A 128 -12.14 41.24 3.74
N LYS A 129 -11.27 40.26 3.47
CA LYS A 129 -11.00 39.79 2.10
C LYS A 129 -11.61 38.40 1.82
N PRO A 130 -11.96 38.10 0.55
CA PRO A 130 -12.42 36.77 0.17
C PRO A 130 -11.36 35.71 0.48
N GLN A 131 -11.81 34.58 1.04
CA GLN A 131 -10.93 33.47 1.35
C GLN A 131 -10.74 32.58 0.11
N ARG A 132 -9.56 32.70 -0.51
CA ARG A 132 -9.29 32.12 -1.85
C ARG A 132 -8.37 30.90 -1.86
N LEU A 133 -7.77 30.54 -0.74
CA LEU A 133 -6.78 29.44 -0.65
C LEU A 133 -7.19 28.40 0.40
N SER A 134 -7.67 27.24 -0.02
CA SER A 134 -7.91 26.09 0.87
C SER A 134 -6.70 25.14 0.85
N LEU A 135 -6.49 24.41 1.95
CA LEU A 135 -5.38 23.47 2.11
C LEU A 135 -5.89 22.06 2.37
N ILE A 136 -5.27 21.07 1.72
CA ILE A 136 -5.37 19.66 2.07
C ILE A 136 -3.96 19.18 2.41
N CYS A 137 -3.67 18.94 3.67
CA CYS A 137 -2.40 18.39 4.11
C CYS A 137 -2.52 16.86 4.18
N ILE A 138 -1.69 16.14 3.45
CA ILE A 138 -1.69 14.68 3.45
C ILE A 138 -0.40 14.20 4.12
N LEU A 139 -0.54 13.36 5.14
CA LEU A 139 0.59 12.89 5.95
C LEU A 139 0.45 11.42 6.32
N ARG A 140 1.55 10.79 6.70
CA ARG A 140 1.53 9.42 7.24
C ARG A 140 1.05 9.38 8.68
N ASN A 141 1.55 10.28 9.52
CA ASN A 141 1.29 10.25 10.96
C ASN A 141 1.09 11.66 11.53
N LEU A 142 0.02 11.84 12.32
CA LEU A 142 -0.31 13.10 13.00
C LEU A 142 0.79 13.58 13.97
N LYS A 143 1.66 12.70 14.47
CA LYS A 143 2.77 13.08 15.35
C LYS A 143 3.67 14.17 14.78
N VAL A 144 3.81 14.26 13.45
CA VAL A 144 4.60 15.32 12.81
C VAL A 144 4.01 16.70 13.10
N ILE A 145 2.69 16.79 13.23
CA ILE A 145 1.99 18.04 13.56
C ILE A 145 2.30 18.46 15.00
N GLU A 146 2.62 17.54 15.90
CA GLU A 146 2.97 17.87 17.30
C GLU A 146 4.23 18.73 17.43
N GLN A 147 5.09 18.74 16.39
CA GLN A 147 6.29 19.57 16.31
C GLN A 147 5.98 21.05 16.03
N LEU A 148 4.78 21.34 15.53
CA LEU A 148 4.34 22.70 15.24
C LEU A 148 3.92 23.42 16.53
N ASP A 149 4.05 24.75 16.52
CA ASP A 149 3.58 25.59 17.63
C ASP A 149 2.08 25.36 17.91
N ALA A 150 1.66 25.55 19.16
CA ALA A 150 0.30 25.26 19.62
C ALA A 150 -0.80 25.93 18.78
N SER A 151 -0.51 27.10 18.22
CA SER A 151 -1.48 27.87 17.45
C SER A 151 -1.63 27.36 16.02
N THR A 152 -0.54 26.95 15.37
CA THR A 152 -0.58 26.24 14.08
C THR A 152 -1.31 24.90 14.21
N ARG A 153 -1.02 24.14 15.28
CA ARG A 153 -1.69 22.86 15.56
C ARG A 153 -3.20 23.03 15.69
N SER A 154 -3.65 23.99 16.50
CA SER A 154 -5.07 24.29 16.70
C SER A 154 -5.79 24.62 15.37
N THR A 155 -5.13 25.39 14.51
CA THR A 155 -5.69 25.78 13.19
C THR A 155 -5.87 24.57 12.27
N LEU A 156 -4.88 23.67 12.27
CA LEU A 156 -4.83 22.50 11.40
C LEU A 156 -5.75 21.35 11.88
N GLN A 157 -5.94 21.18 13.18
CA GLN A 157 -6.67 20.04 13.77
C GLN A 157 -8.21 20.10 13.65
N SER A 158 -8.76 21.07 12.94
CA SER A 158 -10.21 21.28 12.83
C SER A 158 -10.93 20.25 11.97
N ASN A 159 -10.36 19.85 10.82
CA ASN A 159 -10.94 18.82 9.95
C ASN A 159 -9.94 17.70 9.67
N ILE A 160 -10.10 16.56 10.34
CA ILE A 160 -9.17 15.43 10.22
C ILE A 160 -9.91 14.22 9.64
N ILE A 161 -9.36 13.67 8.56
CA ILE A 161 -9.80 12.44 7.91
C ILE A 161 -8.73 11.37 8.15
N SER A 162 -9.12 10.30 8.85
CA SER A 162 -8.28 9.13 9.09
C SER A 162 -8.61 8.05 8.07
N LEU A 163 -7.61 7.61 7.29
CA LEU A 163 -7.70 6.44 6.44
C LEU A 163 -7.07 5.24 7.14
N VAL A 164 -7.91 4.25 7.42
CA VAL A 164 -7.50 2.98 8.03
C VAL A 164 -6.92 2.03 6.99
N LYS A 165 -6.18 1.02 7.48
CA LYS A 165 -5.66 -0.08 6.65
C LYS A 165 -6.82 -0.83 6.00
N TYR A 166 -6.63 -1.27 4.77
CA TYR A 166 -7.65 -2.06 4.07
C TYR A 166 -7.76 -3.45 4.70
N SER A 167 -8.99 -3.95 4.82
CA SER A 167 -9.23 -5.35 5.12
C SER A 167 -8.87 -6.23 3.91
N LYS A 168 -8.67 -7.54 4.14
CA LYS A 168 -8.47 -8.52 3.06
C LYS A 168 -9.55 -8.41 1.98
N GLN A 169 -10.83 -8.32 2.37
CA GLN A 169 -11.93 -8.19 1.41
C GLN A 169 -11.84 -6.90 0.58
N GLN A 170 -11.55 -5.77 1.23
CA GLN A 170 -11.37 -4.51 0.50
C GLN A 170 -10.18 -4.56 -0.46
N LEU A 171 -9.10 -5.26 -0.11
CA LEU A 171 -7.98 -5.49 -1.01
C LEU A 171 -8.37 -6.37 -2.19
N ILE A 172 -9.15 -7.44 -1.98
CA ILE A 172 -9.69 -8.27 -3.06
C ILE A 172 -10.51 -7.41 -4.02
N ASP A 173 -11.41 -6.57 -3.50
CA ASP A 173 -12.25 -5.69 -4.32
C ASP A 173 -11.40 -4.70 -5.14
N ILE A 174 -10.42 -4.04 -4.50
CA ILE A 174 -9.47 -3.12 -5.17
C ILE A 174 -8.67 -3.86 -6.25
N LEU A 175 -8.18 -5.06 -5.97
CA LEU A 175 -7.38 -5.83 -6.92
C LEU A 175 -8.23 -6.28 -8.11
N ASN A 176 -9.45 -6.73 -7.89
CA ASN A 176 -10.40 -7.09 -8.95
C ASN A 176 -10.70 -5.91 -9.88
N ASP A 177 -10.92 -4.73 -9.31
CA ASP A 177 -11.09 -3.51 -10.10
C ASP A 177 -9.87 -3.27 -11.00
N ARG A 178 -8.64 -3.47 -10.49
CA ARG A 178 -7.42 -3.34 -11.30
C ARG A 178 -7.25 -4.44 -12.33
N VAL A 179 -7.59 -5.68 -12.00
CA VAL A 179 -7.58 -6.83 -12.93
C VAL A 179 -8.44 -6.51 -14.15
N SER A 180 -9.66 -6.01 -13.92
CA SER A 180 -10.62 -5.70 -14.99
C SER A 180 -10.13 -4.63 -15.98
N LEU A 181 -9.22 -3.74 -15.55
CA LEU A 181 -8.69 -2.66 -16.36
C LEU A 181 -7.38 -3.03 -17.09
N ALA A 182 -6.60 -3.95 -16.52
CA ALA A 182 -5.22 -4.19 -16.95
C ALA A 182 -4.95 -5.58 -17.54
N PHE A 183 -5.77 -6.58 -17.23
CA PHE A 183 -5.59 -7.96 -17.68
C PHE A 183 -6.67 -8.36 -18.69
N LYS A 184 -6.37 -9.40 -19.48
CA LYS A 184 -7.39 -10.01 -20.33
C LYS A 184 -8.46 -10.68 -19.45
N PRO A 185 -9.71 -10.77 -19.90
CA PRO A 185 -10.74 -11.47 -19.16
C PRO A 185 -10.32 -12.92 -18.83
N LEU A 186 -10.60 -13.36 -17.60
CA LEU A 186 -10.37 -14.73 -17.12
C LEU A 186 -8.89 -15.18 -17.07
N THR A 187 -7.92 -14.27 -17.17
CA THR A 187 -6.48 -14.63 -17.08
C THR A 187 -5.89 -14.49 -15.68
N VAL A 188 -6.67 -14.06 -14.69
CA VAL A 188 -6.24 -13.98 -13.29
C VAL A 188 -7.26 -14.74 -12.44
N PRO A 189 -6.95 -15.98 -12.00
CA PRO A 189 -7.84 -16.77 -11.15
C PRO A 189 -8.11 -16.09 -9.80
N GLU A 190 -9.30 -16.35 -9.23
CA GLU A 190 -9.71 -15.80 -7.93
C GLU A 190 -8.73 -16.18 -6.80
N ASP A 191 -8.22 -17.41 -6.82
CA ASP A 191 -7.20 -17.90 -5.89
C ASP A 191 -5.92 -17.04 -5.91
N THR A 192 -5.48 -16.59 -7.09
CA THR A 192 -4.31 -15.70 -7.24
C THR A 192 -4.58 -14.33 -6.63
N ILE A 193 -5.79 -13.80 -6.82
CA ILE A 193 -6.21 -12.51 -6.23
C ILE A 193 -6.30 -12.64 -4.71
N SER A 194 -6.90 -13.71 -4.20
CA SER A 194 -7.01 -13.98 -2.76
C SER A 194 -5.63 -14.08 -2.12
N LEU A 195 -4.69 -14.80 -2.74
CA LEU A 195 -3.30 -14.88 -2.24
C LEU A 195 -2.63 -13.50 -2.25
N THR A 196 -2.79 -12.74 -3.33
CA THR A 196 -2.21 -11.39 -3.43
C THR A 196 -2.78 -10.44 -2.36
N ALA A 197 -4.09 -10.51 -2.11
CA ALA A 197 -4.75 -9.73 -1.08
C ALA A 197 -4.31 -10.13 0.33
N GLU A 198 -4.15 -11.43 0.59
CA GLU A 198 -3.65 -11.96 1.85
C GLU A 198 -2.25 -11.41 2.18
N ILE A 199 -1.35 -11.45 1.19
CA ILE A 199 0.01 -10.95 1.34
C ILE A 199 0.03 -9.42 1.49
N ALA A 200 -0.83 -8.70 0.78
CA ALA A 200 -0.98 -7.26 0.96
C ALA A 200 -1.59 -6.90 2.33
N PHE A 201 -2.43 -7.76 2.88
CA PHE A 201 -3.01 -7.63 4.21
C PHE A 201 -1.95 -7.85 5.30
N SER A 202 -1.13 -8.91 5.17
CA SER A 202 -0.01 -9.17 6.09
C SER A 202 1.00 -8.03 6.11
N GLU A 203 1.22 -7.38 4.97
CA GLU A 203 2.06 -6.18 4.82
C GLU A 203 1.31 -4.86 5.13
N GLY A 204 0.39 -4.93 6.10
CA GLY A 204 -0.25 -3.75 6.69
C GLY A 204 -1.46 -3.21 5.93
N GLY A 205 -2.17 -4.03 5.17
CA GLY A 205 -3.36 -3.61 4.42
C GLY A 205 -3.03 -2.64 3.28
N ASN A 206 -1.89 -2.85 2.61
CA ASN A 206 -1.30 -1.91 1.68
C ASN A 206 -1.73 -2.21 0.23
N ALA A 207 -2.73 -1.48 -0.27
CA ALA A 207 -3.23 -1.65 -1.63
C ALA A 207 -2.16 -1.34 -2.71
N ARG A 208 -1.25 -0.41 -2.46
CA ARG A 208 -0.14 -0.12 -3.41
C ARG A 208 0.75 -1.36 -3.57
N PHE A 209 1.05 -2.03 -2.47
CA PHE A 209 1.85 -3.26 -2.49
C PHE A 209 1.13 -4.41 -3.20
N GLY A 210 -0.16 -4.62 -2.91
CA GLY A 210 -0.95 -5.63 -3.62
C GLY A 210 -1.01 -5.40 -5.14
N ILE A 211 -1.19 -4.15 -5.58
CA ILE A 211 -1.22 -3.81 -7.01
C ILE A 211 0.15 -4.04 -7.66
N GLU A 212 1.24 -3.69 -6.97
CA GLU A 212 2.61 -3.95 -7.45
C GLU A 212 2.90 -5.46 -7.57
N LEU A 213 2.47 -6.26 -6.59
CA LEU A 213 2.59 -7.72 -6.64
C LEU A 213 1.85 -8.30 -7.85
N LEU A 214 0.62 -7.86 -8.07
CA LEU A 214 -0.18 -8.32 -9.21
C LEU A 214 0.47 -7.93 -10.55
N TRP A 215 0.99 -6.71 -10.65
CA TRP A 215 1.70 -6.24 -11.85
C TRP A 215 2.94 -7.10 -12.14
N ARG A 216 3.77 -7.36 -11.12
CA ARG A 216 4.94 -8.24 -11.26
C ARG A 216 4.57 -9.69 -11.56
N ALA A 217 3.53 -10.21 -10.92
CA ALA A 217 3.04 -11.56 -11.19
C ALA A 217 2.59 -11.69 -12.66
N GLY A 218 1.92 -10.67 -13.21
CA GLY A 218 1.63 -10.57 -14.63
C GLY A 218 2.90 -10.61 -15.50
N LYS A 219 3.95 -9.90 -15.10
CA LYS A 219 5.25 -9.94 -15.81
C LYS A 219 5.94 -11.31 -15.76
N TYR A 220 5.84 -12.03 -14.65
CA TYR A 220 6.33 -13.42 -14.58
C TYR A 220 5.53 -14.35 -15.47
N ALA A 221 4.21 -14.21 -15.52
CA ALA A 221 3.36 -14.98 -16.41
C ALA A 221 3.72 -14.72 -17.88
N ASP A 222 3.88 -13.45 -18.29
CA ASP A 222 4.31 -13.08 -19.64
C ASP A 222 5.70 -13.67 -19.97
N ALA A 223 6.65 -13.58 -19.04
CA ALA A 223 8.03 -14.05 -19.26
C ALA A 223 8.14 -15.58 -19.35
N GLU A 224 7.18 -16.30 -18.78
CA GLU A 224 7.10 -17.76 -18.77
C GLU A 224 6.11 -18.30 -19.80
N ASP A 225 5.60 -17.43 -20.70
CA ASP A 225 4.61 -17.75 -21.73
C ASP A 225 3.37 -18.49 -21.17
N LEU A 226 2.90 -18.06 -19.99
CA LEU A 226 1.71 -18.63 -19.33
C LEU A 226 0.42 -17.95 -19.82
N ASP A 227 -0.63 -18.73 -20.01
CA ASP A 227 -1.96 -18.21 -20.39
C ASP A 227 -2.68 -17.45 -19.26
N ALA A 228 -2.25 -17.67 -18.01
CA ALA A 228 -2.86 -17.07 -16.83
C ALA A 228 -1.82 -16.78 -15.73
N VAL A 229 -2.13 -15.81 -14.86
CA VAL A 229 -1.31 -15.45 -13.70
C VAL A 229 -1.59 -16.46 -12.58
N THR A 230 -0.65 -17.37 -12.36
CA THR A 230 -0.77 -18.42 -11.33
C THR A 230 -0.35 -17.90 -9.95
N PRO A 231 -0.74 -18.60 -8.86
CA PRO A 231 -0.22 -18.33 -7.52
C PRO A 231 1.31 -18.37 -7.45
N GLU A 232 1.98 -19.17 -8.29
CA GLU A 232 3.43 -19.22 -8.34
C GLU A 232 4.05 -17.93 -8.88
N CYS A 233 3.42 -17.28 -9.85
CA CYS A 233 3.83 -15.95 -10.32
C CYS A 233 3.81 -14.92 -9.18
N VAL A 234 2.83 -15.02 -8.27
CA VAL A 234 2.75 -14.15 -7.08
C VAL A 234 3.88 -14.46 -6.11
N ARG A 235 4.19 -15.74 -5.84
CA ARG A 235 5.31 -16.12 -4.97
C ARG A 235 6.65 -15.62 -5.51
N LYS A 236 6.87 -15.70 -6.82
CA LYS A 236 8.03 -15.10 -7.51
C LYS A 236 8.06 -13.57 -7.39
N ALA A 237 6.90 -12.91 -7.51
CA ALA A 237 6.78 -11.48 -7.31
C ALA A 237 7.17 -11.06 -5.88
N VAL A 238 6.71 -11.80 -4.87
CA VAL A 238 7.02 -11.52 -3.47
C VAL A 238 8.51 -11.71 -3.17
N SER A 239 9.11 -12.82 -3.62
CA SER A 239 10.55 -13.08 -3.42
C SER A 239 11.45 -12.05 -4.10
N SER A 240 10.97 -11.39 -5.16
CA SER A 240 11.69 -10.30 -5.82
C SER A 240 11.69 -8.97 -5.06
N ILE A 241 10.81 -8.80 -4.07
CA ILE A 241 10.66 -7.55 -3.31
C ILE A 241 11.13 -7.72 -1.87
N ILE A 242 10.69 -8.79 -1.22
CA ILE A 242 10.95 -9.07 0.18
C ILE A 242 12.06 -10.12 0.25
N PRO A 243 13.12 -9.89 1.04
CA PRO A 243 14.13 -10.91 1.28
C PRO A 243 13.46 -12.23 1.69
N THR A 244 13.67 -13.26 0.90
CA THR A 244 13.15 -14.60 1.18
C THR A 244 13.76 -15.16 2.46
N MET A 245 13.10 -16.18 3.00
CA MET A 245 13.63 -17.04 4.06
C MET A 245 15.10 -17.41 3.79
N ARG A 246 15.94 -17.40 4.84
CA ARG A 246 17.35 -17.76 4.68
C ARG A 246 17.47 -19.28 4.59
N LYS A 247 18.42 -19.76 3.79
CA LYS A 247 18.75 -21.19 3.73
C LYS A 247 19.09 -21.80 5.10
N SER A 248 19.65 -20.99 6.01
CA SER A 248 19.91 -21.37 7.39
C SER A 248 18.65 -21.74 8.17
N ASP A 249 17.54 -21.05 7.89
CA ASP A 249 16.28 -21.27 8.57
C ASP A 249 15.72 -22.66 8.15
N LEU A 250 15.87 -23.05 6.87
CA LEU A 250 15.49 -24.38 6.36
C LEU A 250 16.40 -25.48 6.93
N ALA A 251 17.71 -25.22 7.00
CA ALA A 251 18.67 -26.16 7.54
C ALA A 251 18.42 -26.48 9.03
N SER A 252 17.87 -25.51 9.78
CA SER A 252 17.58 -25.67 11.21
C SER A 252 16.36 -26.55 11.53
N LEU A 253 15.53 -26.84 10.53
CA LEU A 253 14.36 -27.72 10.69
C LEU A 253 14.80 -29.16 11.00
N SER A 254 14.04 -29.87 11.82
CA SER A 254 14.25 -31.31 12.01
C SER A 254 13.95 -32.10 10.74
N PHE A 255 14.47 -33.32 10.62
CA PHE A 255 14.29 -34.17 9.45
C PHE A 255 12.80 -34.33 9.06
N HIS A 256 11.93 -34.66 10.02
CA HIS A 256 10.49 -34.80 9.73
C HIS A 256 9.78 -33.47 9.44
N GLU A 257 10.27 -32.33 9.95
CA GLU A 257 9.74 -31.01 9.55
C GLU A 257 10.10 -30.68 8.11
N LYS A 258 11.31 -31.05 7.65
CA LYS A 258 11.72 -30.95 6.25
C LYS A 258 10.87 -31.85 5.34
N LEU A 259 10.63 -33.10 5.73
CA LEU A 259 9.74 -34.02 4.99
C LEU A 259 8.31 -33.49 4.91
N PHE A 260 7.78 -32.93 6.00
CA PHE A 260 6.44 -32.33 6.03
C PHE A 260 6.35 -31.12 5.09
N LEU A 261 7.35 -30.24 5.14
CA LEU A 261 7.42 -29.08 4.25
C LEU A 261 7.60 -29.47 2.77
N LEU A 262 8.36 -30.54 2.48
CA LEU A 262 8.52 -31.07 1.13
C LEU A 262 7.18 -31.59 0.58
N GLY A 263 6.40 -32.30 1.40
CA GLY A 263 5.05 -32.75 1.03
C GLY A 263 4.13 -31.57 0.69
N ILE A 264 4.14 -30.53 1.53
CA ILE A 264 3.41 -29.28 1.28
C ILE A 264 3.85 -28.65 -0.06
N ALA A 265 5.15 -28.51 -0.30
CA ALA A 265 5.68 -27.91 -1.52
C ALA A 265 5.25 -28.68 -2.78
N ARG A 266 5.30 -30.01 -2.74
CA ARG A 266 4.92 -30.86 -3.88
C ARG A 266 3.44 -30.76 -4.23
N ILE A 267 2.53 -30.74 -3.24
CA ILE A 267 1.10 -30.50 -3.52
C ILE A 267 0.90 -29.15 -4.20
N PHE A 268 1.56 -28.11 -3.69
CA PHE A 268 1.44 -26.78 -4.26
C PHE A 268 1.92 -26.72 -5.72
N LYS A 269 2.99 -27.46 -6.04
CA LYS A 269 3.54 -27.58 -7.39
C LYS A 269 2.58 -28.29 -8.34
N GLU A 270 2.03 -29.42 -7.91
CA GLU A 270 1.14 -30.24 -8.74
C GLU A 270 -0.22 -29.58 -8.96
N GLY A 271 -0.78 -28.98 -7.90
CA GLY A 271 -2.13 -28.40 -7.95
C GLY A 271 -2.20 -26.98 -8.48
N GLN A 272 -1.07 -26.25 -8.52
CA GLN A 272 -1.02 -24.79 -8.79
C GLN A 272 -2.01 -23.97 -7.95
N LYS A 273 -2.40 -24.48 -6.77
CA LYS A 273 -3.40 -23.86 -5.89
C LYS A 273 -2.77 -22.76 -5.03
N ALA A 274 -3.59 -21.82 -4.57
CA ALA A 274 -3.17 -20.83 -3.58
C ALA A 274 -3.20 -21.40 -2.15
N TYR A 275 -4.11 -22.35 -1.88
CA TYR A 275 -4.35 -22.93 -0.56
C TYR A 275 -4.48 -24.45 -0.63
N ILE A 276 -4.10 -25.12 0.45
CA ILE A 276 -4.34 -26.55 0.69
C ILE A 276 -4.91 -26.74 2.09
N SER A 277 -5.65 -27.83 2.33
CA SER A 277 -6.10 -28.18 3.67
C SER A 277 -4.99 -28.87 4.47
N LEU A 278 -5.10 -28.87 5.81
CA LEU A 278 -4.22 -29.70 6.65
C LEU A 278 -4.27 -31.17 6.23
N THR A 279 -5.45 -31.71 5.92
CA THR A 279 -5.60 -33.10 5.48
C THR A 279 -4.83 -33.39 4.19
N ASP A 280 -4.83 -32.46 3.23
CA ASP A 280 -4.01 -32.61 2.02
C ASP A 280 -2.53 -32.68 2.39
N ALA A 281 -2.05 -31.75 3.24
CA ALA A 281 -0.65 -31.72 3.68
C ALA A 281 -0.23 -33.02 4.39
N GLU A 282 -1.12 -33.62 5.20
CA GLU A 282 -0.86 -34.90 5.87
C GLU A 282 -0.72 -36.07 4.90
N GLN A 283 -1.57 -36.10 3.86
CA GLN A 283 -1.51 -37.15 2.84
C GLN A 283 -0.20 -37.06 2.04
N ALA A 284 0.20 -35.87 1.60
CA ALA A 284 1.48 -35.75 0.88
C ALA A 284 2.69 -36.00 1.77
N TYR A 285 2.63 -35.63 3.05
CA TYR A 285 3.67 -36.01 3.99
C TYR A 285 3.80 -37.52 4.13
N ALA A 286 2.69 -38.26 4.19
CA ALA A 286 2.75 -39.71 4.25
C ALA A 286 3.44 -40.31 3.01
N VAL A 287 3.13 -39.80 1.82
CA VAL A 287 3.80 -40.20 0.56
C VAL A 287 5.30 -39.90 0.60
N VAL A 288 5.68 -38.71 1.07
CA VAL A 288 7.10 -38.34 1.23
C VAL A 288 7.77 -39.25 2.27
N CYS A 289 7.11 -39.61 3.37
CA CYS A 289 7.67 -40.55 4.33
C CYS A 289 7.91 -41.93 3.72
N GLU A 290 7.02 -42.43 2.87
CA GLU A 290 7.21 -43.70 2.16
C GLU A 290 8.43 -43.68 1.23
N GLU A 291 8.62 -42.59 0.48
CA GLU A 291 9.80 -42.39 -0.39
C GLU A 291 11.11 -42.45 0.39
N PHE A 292 11.14 -41.84 1.59
CA PHE A 292 12.31 -41.80 2.47
C PHE A 292 12.37 -43.00 3.45
N ASN A 293 11.54 -44.03 3.27
CA ASN A 293 11.46 -45.22 4.14
C ASN A 293 11.23 -44.90 5.64
N MET A 294 10.50 -43.83 5.93
CA MET A 294 10.16 -43.37 7.28
C MET A 294 8.72 -43.71 7.65
N LYS A 295 8.48 -43.88 8.95
CA LYS A 295 7.10 -44.00 9.47
C LYS A 295 6.49 -42.61 9.65
N PRO A 296 5.29 -42.34 9.13
CA PRO A 296 4.64 -41.05 9.30
C PRO A 296 4.25 -40.81 10.76
N HIS A 297 4.43 -39.57 11.22
CA HIS A 297 3.99 -39.15 12.54
C HIS A 297 2.49 -38.88 12.62
N SER A 298 1.96 -38.84 13.84
CA SER A 298 0.53 -38.63 14.10
C SER A 298 0.08 -37.21 13.79
N HIS A 299 -1.22 -37.03 13.56
CA HIS A 299 -1.88 -35.74 13.32
C HIS A 299 -1.46 -34.64 14.32
N THR A 300 -1.43 -34.97 15.62
CA THR A 300 -1.04 -34.02 16.68
C THR A 300 0.40 -33.54 16.53
N GLN A 301 1.29 -34.40 16.04
CA GLN A 301 2.69 -34.03 15.80
C GLN A 301 2.85 -33.19 14.53
N LEU A 302 2.09 -33.51 13.47
CA LEU A 302 2.08 -32.70 12.23
C LEU A 302 1.52 -31.30 12.49
N TRP A 303 0.52 -31.17 13.36
CA TRP A 303 0.06 -29.86 13.82
C TRP A 303 1.18 -29.05 14.48
N LYS A 304 2.03 -29.68 15.31
CA LYS A 304 3.20 -29.00 15.91
C LYS A 304 4.19 -28.57 14.84
N TYR A 305 4.49 -29.41 13.85
CA TYR A 305 5.36 -29.03 12.74
C TYR A 305 4.80 -27.84 11.97
N LEU A 306 3.50 -27.83 11.67
CA LEU A 306 2.86 -26.69 11.02
C LEU A 306 3.01 -25.40 11.85
N GLN A 307 2.84 -25.47 13.17
CA GLN A 307 3.06 -24.32 14.06
C GLN A 307 4.53 -23.88 14.09
N THR A 308 5.50 -24.82 14.08
CA THR A 308 6.93 -24.47 13.95
C THR A 308 7.21 -23.75 12.63
N LEU A 309 6.76 -24.33 11.51
CA LEU A 309 6.94 -23.75 10.18
C LEU A 309 6.29 -22.37 10.06
N SER A 310 5.14 -22.17 10.72
CA SER A 310 4.48 -20.88 10.79
C SER A 310 5.18 -19.87 11.69
N GLY A 311 5.72 -20.30 12.84
CA GLY A 311 6.52 -19.46 13.72
C GLY A 311 7.82 -18.95 13.08
N VAL A 312 8.40 -19.74 12.16
CA VAL A 312 9.58 -19.32 11.36
C VAL A 312 9.19 -18.50 10.12
N GLY A 313 7.89 -18.39 9.80
CA GLY A 313 7.38 -17.60 8.69
C GLY A 313 7.50 -18.27 7.31
N ILE A 314 7.63 -19.60 7.28
CA ILE A 314 7.73 -20.40 6.05
C ILE A 314 6.34 -20.64 5.47
N VAL A 315 5.42 -20.97 6.36
CA VAL A 315 4.04 -21.36 6.04
C VAL A 315 3.10 -20.44 6.80
N GLU A 316 2.04 -20.00 6.16
CA GLU A 316 0.99 -19.23 6.81
C GLU A 316 -0.29 -20.07 6.89
N THR A 317 -1.09 -19.83 7.93
CA THR A 317 -2.31 -20.60 8.18
C THR A 317 -3.50 -19.68 8.43
N GLU A 318 -4.63 -20.04 7.84
CA GLU A 318 -5.90 -19.34 8.01
C GLU A 318 -6.97 -20.33 8.50
N VAL A 319 -7.70 -19.96 9.55
CA VAL A 319 -8.82 -20.78 10.01
C VAL A 319 -10.06 -20.39 9.23
N SER A 320 -10.47 -21.27 8.31
CA SER A 320 -11.75 -21.13 7.63
C SER A 320 -12.88 -21.64 8.52
N ALA A 321 -13.87 -20.78 8.77
CA ALA A 321 -15.12 -21.15 9.42
C ALA A 321 -16.07 -21.73 8.37
N ALA A 322 -15.87 -22.99 7.98
CA ALA A 322 -16.69 -23.65 6.98
C ALA A 322 -18.03 -24.17 7.57
N GLY A 323 -18.92 -23.26 7.97
CA GLY A 323 -20.30 -23.55 8.35
C GLY A 323 -20.51 -24.84 9.19
N ASN A 324 -21.52 -25.65 8.84
CA ASN A 324 -21.89 -26.88 9.56
C ASN A 324 -20.86 -28.03 9.50
N ARG A 325 -19.68 -27.86 8.89
CA ARG A 325 -18.63 -28.91 8.76
C ARG A 325 -17.41 -28.73 9.66
N GLY A 326 -17.45 -27.76 10.58
CA GLY A 326 -16.39 -27.52 11.56
C GLY A 326 -15.33 -26.53 11.10
N ARG A 327 -14.30 -26.35 11.92
CA ARG A 327 -13.16 -25.46 11.64
C ARG A 327 -12.14 -26.22 10.79
N SER A 328 -11.73 -25.64 9.67
CA SER A 328 -10.68 -26.21 8.80
C SER A 328 -9.53 -25.22 8.65
N THR A 329 -8.31 -25.71 8.86
CA THR A 329 -7.09 -24.92 8.68
C THR A 329 -6.66 -25.00 7.22
N LEU A 330 -6.63 -23.83 6.57
CA LEU A 330 -6.03 -23.65 5.27
C LEU A 330 -4.56 -23.26 5.45
N ILE A 331 -3.72 -23.82 4.60
CA ILE A 331 -2.27 -23.64 4.58
C ILE A 331 -1.92 -22.96 3.27
N TYR A 332 -1.01 -21.98 3.30
CA TYR A 332 -0.45 -21.36 2.10
C TYR A 332 1.02 -20.98 2.26
N LEU A 333 1.72 -20.93 1.12
CA LEU A 333 3.09 -20.45 1.00
C LEU A 333 3.05 -19.07 0.35
N SER A 334 3.42 -18.03 1.10
CA SER A 334 3.34 -16.63 0.69
C SER A 334 4.64 -16.08 0.10
N ARG A 335 5.79 -16.53 0.63
CA ARG A 335 7.07 -15.81 0.50
C ARG A 335 8.14 -16.53 -0.33
N ILE A 336 7.91 -17.76 -0.78
CA ILE A 336 8.94 -18.58 -1.45
C ILE A 336 8.36 -19.24 -2.71
N PRO A 337 9.03 -19.14 -3.88
CA PRO A 337 8.67 -19.91 -5.06
C PRO A 337 8.74 -21.42 -4.76
N ILE A 338 7.69 -22.16 -5.14
CA ILE A 338 7.57 -23.58 -4.81
C ILE A 338 8.76 -24.37 -5.38
N HIS A 339 9.18 -24.05 -6.61
CA HIS A 339 10.28 -24.77 -7.28
C HIS A 339 11.62 -24.60 -6.56
N GLU A 340 11.88 -23.41 -6.01
CA GLU A 340 13.11 -23.17 -5.24
C GLU A 340 13.04 -23.89 -3.90
N LEU A 341 11.89 -23.85 -3.24
CA LEU A 341 11.69 -24.50 -1.95
C LEU A 341 11.90 -26.01 -2.04
N GLU A 342 11.25 -26.67 -3.00
CA GLU A 342 11.38 -28.11 -3.23
C GLU A 342 12.84 -28.49 -3.50
N LYS A 343 13.52 -27.75 -4.39
CA LYS A 343 14.92 -28.02 -4.75
C LYS A 343 15.85 -27.93 -3.53
N GLU A 344 15.73 -26.89 -2.72
CA GLU A 344 16.58 -26.73 -1.53
C GLU A 344 16.28 -27.80 -0.48
N LEU A 345 15.01 -28.20 -0.31
CA LEU A 345 14.63 -29.27 0.62
C LEU A 345 15.18 -30.63 0.20
N SER A 346 15.09 -30.98 -1.08
CA SER A 346 15.67 -32.22 -1.61
C SER A 346 17.17 -32.29 -1.34
N VAL A 347 17.91 -31.20 -1.61
CA VAL A 347 19.36 -31.14 -1.35
C VAL A 347 19.69 -31.26 0.15
N LEU A 348 18.86 -30.71 1.04
CA LEU A 348 19.08 -30.83 2.48
C LEU A 348 18.79 -32.25 2.99
N LEU A 349 17.73 -32.88 2.49
CA LEU A 349 17.34 -34.24 2.88
C LEU A 349 18.34 -35.29 2.39
N GLU A 350 18.85 -35.16 1.15
CA GLU A 350 19.91 -36.05 0.62
C GLU A 350 21.20 -35.99 1.45
N LYS A 351 21.51 -34.84 2.06
CA LYS A 351 22.69 -34.68 2.93
C LYS A 351 22.51 -35.29 4.32
N GLU A 352 21.28 -35.53 4.75
CA GLU A 352 20.94 -36.11 6.05
C GLU A 352 20.70 -37.63 5.97
N GLU A 353 20.57 -38.19 4.76
CA GLU A 353 20.53 -39.64 4.50
C GLU A 353 21.92 -40.33 4.55
N VAL A 354 23.01 -39.55 4.53
CA VAL A 354 24.41 -40.01 4.66
C VAL A 354 24.88 -39.81 6.10
#